data_AF-V4HIJ9-F1
#
_entry.id   AF-V4HIJ9-F1
#
_cell.length_a   1.000
_cell.length_b   1.000
_cell.length_c   1.000
_cell.angle_alpha   90.00
_cell.angle_beta   90.00
_cell.angle_gamma   90.00
#
_symmetry.space_group_name_H-M   'P 1'
#
loop_
_entity.id
_entity.type
_entity.pdbx_description
1 polymer ?
#
loop_
_entity_poly.entity_id
_entity_poly.type
_entity_poly.pdbx_seq_one_letter_code
_entity_poly.pdbx_strand_id
1 'polypeptide(L)'
;MEVNCEGCAGCCLDWRPLGGAPDHEHGGRYRALDSTYNLVPLGRDEVRAFVDAGHGDALAPRLFAADDPDRSVELDGHSVAALGDRPLFLVGLCKPPKPVAPFGGDRVWLRACAFLDPETLQCRLHGDDRYPEACSSYPGHNLDLDRETECERVESAHGDPGERLLDRSVPADLPPPAFGPQALGSTVFVYPDPADLSGVVARLAAGETTADDRALFAGAAAGSAPGTTDVNADRAAEAAERVRAADSWVGRAS
;
A
#
# COMPACT_ATOMS: atom_id res chain seq x y z
N MET A 1 -9.50 -14.87 20.41
CA MET A 1 -8.59 -14.54 19.30
C MET A 1 -7.98 -13.22 19.72
N GLU A 2 -6.69 -13.20 20.04
CA GLU A 2 -6.02 -11.96 20.42
C GLU A 2 -5.88 -11.13 19.13
N VAL A 3 -6.84 -10.25 18.88
CA VAL A 3 -6.82 -9.25 17.81
C VAL A 3 -5.91 -8.08 18.17
N ASN A 4 -4.88 -8.32 19.00
CA ASN A 4 -3.91 -7.30 19.33
C ASN A 4 -3.31 -6.80 18.01
N CYS A 5 -3.35 -5.49 17.76
CA CYS A 5 -2.60 -4.91 16.66
C CYS A 5 -1.07 -5.09 16.86
N GLU A 6 -0.65 -5.75 17.95
CA GLU A 6 0.66 -6.33 18.20
C GLU A 6 1.04 -7.32 17.07
N GLY A 7 1.49 -6.73 15.96
CA GLY A 7 1.91 -7.43 14.76
C GLY A 7 0.92 -7.44 13.60
N CYS A 8 -0.19 -6.74 13.70
CA CYS A 8 -1.05 -6.48 12.56
C CYS A 8 -1.73 -5.12 12.72
N ALA A 9 -1.46 -4.16 11.84
CA ALA A 9 -2.21 -2.92 11.84
C ALA A 9 -3.65 -3.16 11.35
N GLY A 10 -4.63 -2.46 11.94
CA GLY A 10 -6.03 -2.50 11.49
C GLY A 10 -6.20 -2.20 10.00
N CYS A 11 -5.19 -1.59 9.35
CA CYS A 11 -5.16 -1.40 7.91
C CYS A 11 -5.05 -2.71 7.11
N CYS A 12 -4.70 -3.88 7.70
CA CYS A 12 -4.51 -5.12 6.94
C CYS A 12 -5.80 -5.73 6.37
N LEU A 13 -6.98 -5.34 6.82
CA LEU A 13 -8.27 -5.85 6.36
C LEU A 13 -9.12 -4.74 5.73
N ASP A 14 -9.86 -5.07 4.68
CA ASP A 14 -10.92 -4.20 4.16
C ASP A 14 -12.19 -4.35 4.99
N TRP A 15 -12.44 -3.35 5.83
CA TRP A 15 -13.57 -3.34 6.77
C TRP A 15 -14.87 -2.84 6.15
N ARG A 16 -14.84 -2.25 4.95
CA ARG A 16 -16.05 -1.65 4.33
C ARG A 16 -17.21 -2.64 4.22
N PRO A 17 -17.02 -3.92 3.85
CA PRO A 17 -18.13 -4.89 3.80
C PRO A 17 -18.76 -5.22 5.16
N LEU A 18 -18.05 -4.97 6.27
CA LEU A 18 -18.52 -5.23 7.63
C LEU A 18 -19.21 -4.02 8.29
N GLY A 19 -19.28 -2.89 7.58
CA GLY A 19 -20.05 -1.71 7.97
C GLY A 19 -19.19 -0.57 8.51
N GLY A 20 -19.46 0.63 8.00
CA GLY A 20 -19.07 1.89 8.66
C GLY A 20 -17.64 2.39 8.43
N ALA A 21 -16.79 1.70 7.66
CA ALA A 21 -15.49 2.25 7.29
C ALA A 21 -15.66 3.37 6.25
N PRO A 22 -15.17 4.60 6.52
CA PRO A 22 -15.22 5.70 5.57
C PRO A 22 -14.31 5.44 4.36
N ASP A 23 -14.71 5.95 3.20
CA ASP A 23 -13.93 5.85 1.97
C ASP A 23 -12.94 7.01 1.86
N HIS A 24 -11.87 6.95 2.65
CA HIS A 24 -10.83 7.99 2.69
C HIS A 24 -10.02 8.08 1.39
N GLU A 25 -9.89 6.97 0.67
CA GLU A 25 -9.04 6.84 -0.51
C GLU A 25 -9.55 7.63 -1.72
N HIS A 26 -10.87 7.80 -1.79
CA HIS A 26 -11.54 8.56 -2.85
C HIS A 26 -11.95 9.97 -2.40
N GLY A 27 -11.51 10.38 -1.20
CA GLY A 27 -11.70 11.73 -0.67
C GLY A 27 -10.58 12.70 -1.02
N GLY A 28 -10.88 14.00 -0.98
CA GLY A 28 -9.87 15.06 -1.10
C GLY A 28 -9.44 15.39 -2.55
N ARG A 29 -8.28 16.05 -2.67
CA ARG A 29 -7.76 16.58 -3.95
C ARG A 29 -7.19 15.50 -4.87
N TYR A 30 -6.59 14.48 -4.29
CA TYR A 30 -6.00 13.36 -5.02
C TYR A 30 -6.76 12.10 -4.62
N ARG A 31 -7.48 11.51 -5.55
CA ARG A 31 -8.36 10.35 -5.30
C ARG A 31 -7.72 9.10 -5.87
N ALA A 32 -7.58 8.02 -5.11
CA ALA A 32 -7.06 6.77 -5.64
C ALA A 32 -7.88 6.32 -6.86
N LEU A 33 -7.20 5.78 -7.88
CA LEU A 33 -7.88 5.18 -9.03
C LEU A 33 -8.34 3.74 -8.75
N ASP A 34 -7.64 3.04 -7.88
CA ASP A 34 -7.98 1.69 -7.47
C ASP A 34 -8.88 1.67 -6.24
N SER A 35 -9.53 0.53 -5.98
CA SER A 35 -10.44 0.36 -4.85
C SER A 35 -9.78 -0.20 -3.58
N THR A 36 -8.45 -0.26 -3.48
CA THR A 36 -7.75 -0.87 -2.33
C THR A 36 -7.98 -0.03 -1.08
N TYR A 37 -8.50 -0.65 -0.04
CA TYR A 37 -8.73 0.06 1.22
C TYR A 37 -7.41 0.24 1.98
N ASN A 38 -7.08 1.43 2.50
CA ASN A 38 -5.92 1.70 3.37
C ASN A 38 -4.61 1.09 2.84
N LEU A 39 -4.17 1.52 1.66
CA LEU A 39 -2.87 1.12 1.12
C LEU A 39 -1.77 1.83 1.89
N VAL A 40 -0.98 1.08 2.65
CA VAL A 40 0.21 1.60 3.31
C VAL A 40 1.31 1.78 2.26
N PRO A 41 1.83 3.00 2.03
CA PRO A 41 2.84 3.24 1.01
C PRO A 41 4.22 2.79 1.51
N LEU A 42 4.84 1.89 0.77
CA LEU A 42 6.19 1.42 1.00
C LEU A 42 7.21 2.44 0.51
N GLY A 43 8.27 2.60 1.29
CA GLY A 43 9.49 3.26 0.87
C GLY A 43 10.24 2.45 -0.19
N ARG A 44 11.10 3.14 -0.93
CA ARG A 44 11.92 2.58 -2.01
C ARG A 44 12.75 1.39 -1.56
N ASP A 45 13.37 1.51 -0.39
CA ASP A 45 14.25 0.46 0.12
C ASP A 45 13.46 -0.75 0.61
N GLU A 46 12.23 -0.56 1.09
CA GLU A 46 11.29 -1.65 1.37
C GLU A 46 10.85 -2.34 0.06
N VAL A 47 10.51 -1.56 -0.98
CA VAL A 47 10.21 -2.11 -2.31
C VAL A 47 11.36 -2.96 -2.83
N ARG A 48 12.61 -2.47 -2.73
CA ARG A 48 13.80 -3.25 -3.10
C ARG A 48 13.93 -4.52 -2.27
N ALA A 49 13.75 -4.45 -0.96
CA ALA A 49 13.83 -5.62 -0.08
C ALA A 49 12.79 -6.69 -0.46
N PHE A 50 11.56 -6.31 -0.80
CA PHE A 50 10.54 -7.26 -1.29
C PHE A 50 10.94 -7.87 -2.64
N VAL A 51 11.46 -7.08 -3.58
CA VAL A 51 11.92 -7.58 -4.88
C VAL A 51 13.08 -8.57 -4.70
N ASP A 52 14.08 -8.22 -3.90
CA ASP A 52 15.26 -9.05 -3.64
C ASP A 52 14.90 -10.35 -2.89
N ALA A 53 13.86 -10.31 -2.05
CA ALA A 53 13.32 -11.49 -1.37
C ALA A 53 12.40 -12.36 -2.25
N GLY A 54 12.19 -12.00 -3.52
CA GLY A 54 11.32 -12.74 -4.45
C GLY A 54 9.82 -12.55 -4.19
N HIS A 55 9.44 -11.48 -3.50
CA HIS A 55 8.06 -11.12 -3.16
C HIS A 55 7.52 -9.96 -4.02
N GLY A 56 8.05 -9.79 -5.25
CA GLY A 56 7.57 -8.77 -6.18
C GLY A 56 6.08 -8.90 -6.52
N ASP A 57 5.54 -10.11 -6.45
CA ASP A 57 4.13 -10.46 -6.62
C ASP A 57 3.22 -10.07 -5.43
N ALA A 58 3.80 -9.53 -4.34
CA ALA A 58 3.07 -8.92 -3.24
C ALA A 58 2.91 -7.40 -3.39
N LEU A 59 3.64 -6.77 -4.31
CA LEU A 59 3.60 -5.32 -4.52
C LEU A 59 2.36 -4.91 -5.32
N ALA A 60 1.80 -3.74 -5.01
CA ALA A 60 0.67 -3.16 -5.72
C ALA A 60 0.92 -1.67 -5.98
N PRO A 61 0.93 -1.21 -7.24
CA PRO A 61 1.02 0.21 -7.54
C PRO A 61 -0.33 0.89 -7.36
N ARG A 62 -0.29 2.18 -7.04
CA ARG A 62 -1.45 3.06 -6.95
C ARG A 62 -1.20 4.39 -7.65
N LEU A 63 -2.14 4.76 -8.50
CA LEU A 63 -2.23 6.07 -9.13
C LEU A 63 -3.39 6.86 -8.55
N PHE A 64 -3.36 8.18 -8.74
CA PHE A 64 -4.37 9.09 -8.23
C PHE A 64 -4.96 9.92 -9.36
N ALA A 65 -6.28 10.11 -9.37
CA ALA A 65 -6.92 11.16 -10.13
C ALA A 65 -6.63 12.52 -9.49
N ALA A 66 -6.41 13.53 -10.32
CA ALA A 66 -6.34 14.94 -9.92
C ALA A 66 -7.18 15.79 -10.87
N ASP A 67 -7.99 16.71 -10.33
CA ASP A 67 -8.87 17.58 -11.13
C ASP A 67 -8.15 18.83 -11.66
N ASP A 68 -6.92 19.09 -11.20
CA ASP A 68 -6.12 20.26 -11.57
C ASP A 68 -5.25 19.96 -12.79
N PRO A 69 -5.53 20.58 -13.96
CA PRO A 69 -4.82 20.27 -15.21
C PRO A 69 -3.34 20.65 -15.18
N ASP A 70 -2.92 21.57 -14.28
CA ASP A 70 -1.51 21.92 -14.12
C ASP A 70 -0.75 20.87 -13.28
N ARG A 71 -1.47 19.89 -12.71
CA ARG A 71 -0.94 18.83 -11.85
C ARG A 71 -1.40 17.45 -12.27
N SER A 72 -1.85 17.32 -13.51
CA SER A 72 -2.31 16.06 -14.06
C SER A 72 -1.88 15.86 -15.51
N VAL A 73 -1.92 14.60 -15.93
CA VAL A 73 -1.73 14.16 -17.30
C VAL A 73 -2.84 13.19 -17.66
N GLU A 74 -3.39 13.31 -18.86
CA GLU A 74 -4.43 12.41 -19.36
C GLU A 74 -3.81 11.10 -19.82
N LEU A 75 -4.20 10.00 -19.17
CA LEU A 75 -3.78 8.64 -19.52
C LEU A 75 -4.98 7.71 -19.48
N ASP A 76 -5.22 7.00 -20.58
CA ASP A 76 -6.31 6.05 -20.74
C ASP A 76 -7.71 6.60 -20.35
N GLY A 77 -7.94 7.91 -20.53
CA GLY A 77 -9.20 8.57 -20.15
C GLY A 77 -9.30 8.96 -18.67
N HIS A 78 -8.20 8.93 -17.93
CA HIS A 78 -8.09 9.39 -16.56
C HIS A 78 -7.14 10.60 -16.46
N SER A 79 -7.56 11.64 -15.74
CA SER A 79 -6.69 12.76 -15.34
C SER A 79 -5.80 12.33 -14.16
N VAL A 80 -4.62 11.77 -14.45
CA VAL A 80 -3.70 11.19 -13.47
C VAL A 80 -2.80 12.25 -12.87
N ALA A 81 -2.67 12.28 -11.54
CA ALA A 81 -1.77 13.19 -10.83
C ALA A 81 -0.33 13.07 -11.35
N ALA A 82 0.32 14.20 -11.60
CA ALA A 82 1.59 14.25 -12.30
C ALA A 82 2.51 15.37 -11.80
N LEU A 83 3.80 15.21 -12.07
CA LEU A 83 4.78 16.29 -12.02
C LEU A 83 5.25 16.61 -13.44
N GLY A 84 4.72 17.69 -14.01
CA GLY A 84 4.83 17.95 -15.44
C GLY A 84 4.00 16.91 -16.21
N ASP A 85 4.62 16.24 -17.17
CA ASP A 85 4.02 15.17 -17.97
C ASP A 85 4.21 13.77 -17.36
N ARG A 86 4.89 13.67 -16.21
CA ARG A 86 5.25 12.38 -15.61
C ARG A 86 4.30 11.98 -14.46
N PRO A 87 3.63 10.82 -14.56
CA PRO A 87 2.67 10.36 -13.56
C PRO A 87 3.31 10.11 -12.18
N LEU A 88 2.57 10.45 -11.13
CA LEU A 88 2.92 10.17 -9.74
C LEU A 88 2.22 8.90 -9.26
N PHE A 89 2.94 8.05 -8.55
CA PHE A 89 2.40 6.80 -8.01
C PHE A 89 2.98 6.45 -6.63
N LEU A 90 2.27 5.57 -5.93
CA LEU A 90 2.74 4.88 -4.72
C LEU A 90 2.88 3.40 -5.01
N VAL A 91 3.66 2.70 -4.19
CA VAL A 91 3.69 1.23 -4.14
C VAL A 91 3.33 0.81 -2.73
N GLY A 92 2.39 -0.12 -2.59
CA GLY A 92 2.04 -0.75 -1.32
C GLY A 92 2.00 -2.26 -1.45
N LEU A 93 1.38 -2.91 -0.46
CA LEU A 93 1.12 -4.35 -0.48
C LEU A 93 -0.27 -4.65 -1.05
N CYS A 94 -0.35 -5.67 -1.91
CA CYS A 94 -1.61 -6.11 -2.49
C CYS A 94 -2.55 -6.69 -1.41
N LYS A 95 -3.85 -6.61 -1.68
CA LYS A 95 -4.89 -7.13 -0.78
C LYS A 95 -5.79 -8.15 -1.50
N PRO A 96 -5.32 -9.39 -1.73
CA PRO A 96 -6.17 -10.42 -2.31
C PRO A 96 -7.36 -10.77 -1.40
N PRO A 97 -8.43 -11.38 -1.96
CA PRO A 97 -9.53 -11.88 -1.15
C PRO A 97 -9.06 -13.08 -0.30
N LYS A 98 -9.36 -13.09 1.00
CA LYS A 98 -9.02 -14.17 1.93
C LYS A 98 -10.22 -14.55 2.80
N PRO A 99 -10.38 -15.84 3.16
CA PRO A 99 -11.46 -16.32 4.01
C PRO A 99 -11.11 -16.11 5.48
N VAL A 100 -11.37 -14.90 5.99
CA VAL A 100 -11.03 -14.47 7.35
C VAL A 100 -12.22 -14.62 8.29
N ALA A 101 -11.96 -14.81 9.58
CA ALA A 101 -13.00 -14.83 10.63
C ALA A 101 -12.71 -13.75 11.69
N PRO A 102 -12.94 -12.45 11.37
CA PRO A 102 -12.74 -11.38 12.34
C PRO A 102 -13.60 -11.59 13.59
N PHE A 103 -13.05 -11.28 14.77
CA PHE A 103 -13.75 -11.32 16.07
C PHE A 103 -14.37 -12.68 16.42
N GLY A 104 -13.81 -13.78 15.89
CA GLY A 104 -14.33 -15.13 16.14
C GLY A 104 -15.71 -15.41 15.53
N GLY A 105 -16.16 -14.57 14.59
CA GLY A 105 -17.39 -14.78 13.82
C GLY A 105 -17.22 -15.81 12.70
N ASP A 106 -18.22 -15.89 11.82
CA ASP A 106 -18.17 -16.77 10.64
C ASP A 106 -17.11 -16.32 9.64
N ARG A 107 -16.53 -17.29 8.92
CA ARG A 107 -15.58 -17.00 7.84
C ARG A 107 -16.27 -16.25 6.70
N VAL A 108 -15.70 -15.10 6.35
CA VAL A 108 -16.14 -14.24 5.25
C VAL A 108 -14.96 -13.94 4.33
N TRP A 109 -15.24 -13.79 3.03
CA TRP A 109 -14.22 -13.41 2.06
C TRP A 109 -14.04 -11.89 2.07
N LEU A 110 -12.92 -11.43 2.60
CA LEU A 110 -12.55 -10.00 2.63
C LEU A 110 -11.22 -9.78 1.94
N ARG A 111 -11.04 -8.60 1.35
CA ARG A 111 -9.73 -8.16 0.85
C ARG A 111 -8.81 -7.95 2.04
N ALA A 112 -7.64 -8.59 2.03
CA ALA A 112 -6.72 -8.60 3.16
C ALA A 112 -5.28 -8.54 2.68
N CYS A 113 -4.40 -7.87 3.42
CA CYS A 113 -2.96 -7.80 3.15
C CYS A 113 -2.40 -9.17 2.79
N ALA A 114 -1.60 -9.21 1.72
CA ALA A 114 -0.93 -10.39 1.19
C ALA A 114 -0.27 -11.28 2.28
N PHE A 115 0.28 -10.66 3.33
CA PHE A 115 0.99 -11.36 4.41
C PHE A 115 0.13 -11.67 5.64
N LEU A 116 -1.13 -11.23 5.69
CA LEU A 116 -2.04 -11.56 6.78
C LEU A 116 -2.38 -13.06 6.75
N ASP A 117 -2.19 -13.75 7.86
CA ASP A 117 -2.66 -15.11 8.02
C ASP A 117 -4.18 -15.13 8.24
N PRO A 118 -4.98 -15.80 7.38
CA PRO A 118 -6.44 -15.78 7.50
C PRO A 118 -6.98 -16.62 8.67
N GLU A 119 -6.16 -17.49 9.28
CA GLU A 119 -6.55 -18.30 10.44
C GLU A 119 -6.28 -17.57 11.75
N THR A 120 -5.11 -16.94 11.86
CA THR A 120 -4.69 -16.28 13.11
C THR A 120 -4.94 -14.77 13.12
N LEU A 121 -5.16 -14.16 11.95
CA LEU A 121 -5.21 -12.70 11.74
C LEU A 121 -3.92 -11.98 12.16
N GLN A 122 -2.79 -12.68 12.13
CA GLN A 122 -1.47 -12.13 12.43
C GLN A 122 -0.65 -11.95 11.15
N CYS A 123 0.21 -10.92 11.11
CA CYS A 123 1.12 -10.74 9.98
C CYS A 123 2.22 -11.80 10.03
N ARG A 124 2.40 -12.52 8.93
CA ARG A 124 3.46 -13.55 8.81
C ARG A 124 4.88 -12.99 8.75
N LEU A 125 5.03 -11.67 8.58
CA LEU A 125 6.31 -10.99 8.58
C LEU A 125 6.60 -10.27 9.90
N HIS A 126 5.66 -10.22 10.86
CA HIS A 126 5.89 -9.46 12.07
C HIS A 126 7.09 -10.00 12.87
N GLY A 127 7.98 -9.11 13.29
CA GLY A 127 9.22 -9.45 13.99
C GLY A 127 10.34 -10.01 13.10
N ASP A 128 10.10 -10.16 11.80
CA ASP A 128 11.14 -10.47 10.81
C ASP A 128 11.79 -9.17 10.31
N ASP A 129 13.06 -9.25 9.88
CA ASP A 129 13.80 -8.12 9.30
C ASP A 129 13.13 -7.52 8.05
N ARG A 130 12.22 -8.27 7.42
CA ARG A 130 11.41 -7.84 6.26
C ARG A 130 10.09 -7.18 6.64
N TYR A 131 9.77 -7.06 7.93
CA TYR A 131 8.58 -6.33 8.34
C TYR A 131 8.68 -4.88 7.90
N PRO A 132 7.74 -4.35 7.10
CA PRO A 132 7.83 -2.98 6.61
C PRO A 132 7.81 -1.98 7.78
N GLU A 133 8.76 -1.04 7.77
CA GLU A 133 8.75 0.12 8.66
C GLU A 133 7.48 0.94 8.45
N ALA A 134 6.96 0.99 7.22
CA ALA A 134 5.68 1.63 6.94
C ALA A 134 4.52 0.97 7.71
N CYS A 135 4.56 -0.35 7.92
CA CYS A 135 3.55 -1.08 8.68
C CYS A 135 3.69 -0.88 10.20
N SER A 136 4.91 -0.74 10.73
CA SER A 136 5.14 -0.48 12.16
C SER A 136 4.82 0.96 12.55
N SER A 137 5.12 1.93 11.68
CA SER A 137 5.01 3.36 11.98
C SER A 137 3.62 3.96 11.71
N TYR A 138 2.84 3.40 10.77
CA TYR A 138 1.56 3.97 10.36
C TYR A 138 0.58 4.25 11.52
N PRO A 139 0.31 3.32 12.45
CA PRO A 139 -0.56 3.61 13.60
C PRO A 139 0.03 4.70 14.51
N GLY A 140 1.36 4.71 14.67
CA GLY A 140 2.06 5.74 15.44
C GLY A 140 1.92 7.14 14.84
N HIS A 141 1.99 7.28 13.51
CA HIS A 141 1.77 8.57 12.84
C HIS A 141 0.36 9.10 13.03
N ASN A 142 -0.66 8.25 13.02
CA ASN A 142 -2.03 8.68 13.31
C ASN A 142 -2.15 9.20 14.75
N LEU A 143 -1.55 8.50 15.73
CA LEU A 143 -1.52 8.95 17.12
C LEU A 143 -0.78 10.29 17.30
N ASP A 144 0.37 10.45 16.64
CA ASP A 144 1.15 11.70 16.68
C ASP A 144 0.39 12.89 16.07
N LEU A 145 -0.44 12.63 15.06
CA LEU A 145 -1.28 13.63 14.39
C LEU A 145 -2.65 13.84 15.06
N ASP A 146 -2.90 13.20 16.21
CA ASP A 146 -4.18 13.20 16.92
C ASP A 146 -5.36 12.80 16.00
N ARG A 147 -5.15 11.74 15.22
CA ARG A 147 -6.13 11.14 14.31
C ARG A 147 -6.51 9.74 14.77
N GLU A 148 -7.80 9.42 14.63
CA GLU A 148 -8.31 8.07 14.89
C GLU A 148 -7.52 7.04 14.07
N THR A 149 -7.03 6.00 14.76
CA THR A 149 -6.40 4.86 14.12
C THR A 149 -7.46 3.86 13.63
N GLU A 150 -7.11 3.07 12.61
CA GLU A 150 -7.96 1.95 12.22
C GLU A 150 -8.16 0.94 13.34
N CYS A 151 -7.17 0.78 14.23
CA CYS A 151 -7.30 -0.07 15.42
C CYS A 151 -8.38 0.49 16.36
N GLU A 152 -8.39 1.79 16.66
CA GLU A 152 -9.41 2.43 17.52
C GLU A 152 -10.82 2.37 16.93
N ARG A 153 -10.95 2.53 15.62
CA ARG A 153 -12.25 2.39 14.94
C ARG A 153 -12.78 0.96 15.05
N VAL A 154 -11.91 -0.02 14.83
CA VAL A 154 -12.25 -1.44 14.94
C VAL A 154 -12.59 -1.82 16.38
N GLU A 155 -11.81 -1.36 17.36
CA GLU A 155 -12.12 -1.48 18.80
C GLU A 155 -13.52 -0.95 19.11
N SER A 156 -13.85 0.24 18.61
CA SER A 156 -15.14 0.88 18.89
C SER A 156 -16.32 0.14 18.27
N ALA A 157 -16.13 -0.48 17.10
CA ALA A 157 -17.18 -1.19 16.39
C ALA A 157 -17.36 -2.64 16.86
N HIS A 158 -16.29 -3.31 17.28
CA HIS A 158 -16.27 -4.77 17.47
C HIS A 158 -15.51 -5.25 18.72
N GLY A 159 -14.80 -4.38 19.43
CA GLY A 159 -14.01 -4.75 20.61
C GLY A 159 -14.86 -4.94 21.87
N ASP A 160 -14.41 -5.84 22.74
CA ASP A 160 -15.01 -6.00 24.07
C ASP A 160 -14.63 -4.80 24.98
N PRO A 161 -15.50 -4.38 25.91
CA PRO A 161 -15.19 -3.28 26.82
C PRO A 161 -13.91 -3.51 27.61
N GLY A 162 -12.88 -2.69 27.35
CA GLY A 162 -11.59 -2.75 28.03
C GLY A 162 -10.49 -3.51 27.26
N GLU A 163 -10.82 -4.19 26.16
CA GLU A 163 -9.80 -4.71 25.23
C GLU A 163 -9.31 -3.59 24.31
N ARG A 164 -7.99 -3.51 24.14
CA ARG A 164 -7.33 -2.52 23.27
C ARG A 164 -6.43 -3.29 22.30
N LEU A 165 -6.60 -3.01 21.02
CA LEU A 165 -5.74 -3.52 19.96
C LEU A 165 -4.47 -2.67 19.83
N LEU A 166 -4.53 -1.37 20.14
CA LEU A 166 -3.39 -0.46 20.08
C LEU A 166 -3.25 0.41 21.35
N ASP A 167 -2.02 0.58 21.84
CA ASP A 167 -1.68 1.57 22.86
C ASP A 167 -1.86 3.00 22.29
N ARG A 168 -2.37 3.94 23.09
CA ARG A 168 -2.53 5.35 22.68
C ARG A 168 -1.24 6.15 22.79
N SER A 169 -0.17 5.58 23.33
CA SER A 169 1.12 6.25 23.36
C SER A 169 1.76 6.29 21.97
N VAL A 170 2.19 7.48 21.55
CA VAL A 170 3.07 7.64 20.40
C VAL A 170 4.41 6.91 20.70
N PRO A 171 4.87 5.99 19.84
CA PRO A 171 6.17 5.33 20.02
C PRO A 171 7.31 6.37 20.13
N ALA A 172 8.21 6.18 21.08
CA ALA A 172 9.29 7.13 21.36
C ALA A 172 10.31 7.25 20.21
N ASP A 173 10.40 6.23 19.37
CA ASP A 173 11.29 6.09 18.22
C ASP A 173 10.53 6.23 16.88
N LEU A 174 9.32 6.76 16.88
CA LEU A 174 8.52 6.97 15.67
C LEU A 174 9.28 7.87 14.68
N PRO A 175 9.64 7.39 13.48
CA PRO A 175 10.26 8.23 12.46
C PRO A 175 9.30 9.34 12.05
N PRO A 176 9.78 10.53 11.65
CA PRO A 176 8.91 11.60 11.18
C PRO A 176 8.15 11.16 9.93
N PRO A 177 6.87 11.54 9.77
CA PRO A 177 6.13 11.26 8.54
C PRO A 177 6.84 11.82 7.31
N ALA A 178 6.87 11.05 6.22
CA ALA A 178 7.49 11.45 4.97
C ALA A 178 6.60 12.43 4.16
N PHE A 179 6.26 13.59 4.73
CA PHE A 179 5.40 14.60 4.10
C PHE A 179 6.15 15.76 3.43
N GLY A 180 7.49 15.74 3.42
CA GLY A 180 8.30 16.78 2.80
C GLY A 180 8.85 16.41 1.41
N PRO A 181 9.61 17.32 0.76
CA PRO A 181 10.22 17.07 -0.55
C PRO A 181 11.06 15.79 -0.64
N GLN A 182 11.62 15.34 0.49
CA GLN A 182 12.34 14.07 0.62
C GLN A 182 11.51 12.82 0.31
N ALA A 183 10.17 12.93 0.31
CA ALA A 183 9.27 11.85 -0.05
C ALA A 183 9.35 11.50 -1.54
N LEU A 184 9.71 12.46 -2.39
CA LEU A 184 9.85 12.28 -3.83
C LEU A 184 11.01 11.30 -4.11
N GLY A 185 10.75 10.26 -4.89
CA GLY A 185 11.70 9.18 -5.19
C GLY A 185 12.03 8.27 -3.99
N SER A 186 11.39 8.49 -2.84
CA SER A 186 11.52 7.67 -1.63
C SER A 186 10.24 6.89 -1.34
N THR A 187 9.09 7.55 -1.33
CA THR A 187 7.77 6.94 -1.04
C THR A 187 6.74 7.37 -2.08
N VAL A 188 6.87 8.59 -2.61
CA VAL A 188 6.12 9.07 -3.78
C VAL A 188 7.02 8.99 -5.00
N PHE A 189 6.63 8.19 -5.98
CA PHE A 189 7.46 7.90 -7.15
C PHE A 189 6.95 8.63 -8.39
N VAL A 190 7.84 8.87 -9.34
CA VAL A 190 7.55 9.48 -10.65
C VAL A 190 7.81 8.42 -11.71
N TYR A 191 6.81 8.11 -12.53
CA TYR A 191 7.01 7.20 -13.64
C TYR A 191 7.74 7.92 -14.79
N PRO A 192 8.84 7.36 -15.35
CA PRO A 192 9.73 8.10 -16.22
C PRO A 192 9.16 8.44 -17.60
N ASP A 193 8.43 7.51 -18.23
CA ASP A 193 7.86 7.69 -19.57
C ASP A 193 6.35 7.35 -19.58
N PRO A 194 5.44 8.34 -19.66
CA PRO A 194 4.01 8.07 -19.67
C PRO A 194 3.53 7.19 -20.84
N ALA A 195 4.27 7.12 -21.95
CA ALA A 195 3.88 6.32 -23.12
C ALA A 195 3.86 4.81 -22.81
N ASP A 196 4.71 4.34 -21.90
CA ASP A 196 4.75 2.94 -21.46
C ASP A 196 3.48 2.52 -20.70
N LEU A 197 2.69 3.50 -20.22
CA LEU A 197 1.51 3.25 -19.41
C LEU A 197 0.22 3.11 -20.22
N SER A 198 0.32 3.05 -21.55
CA SER A 198 -0.86 2.88 -22.41
C SER A 198 -1.63 1.59 -22.08
N GLY A 199 -2.91 1.75 -21.75
CA GLY A 199 -3.81 0.69 -21.30
C GLY A 199 -3.55 0.20 -19.87
N VAL A 200 -2.45 0.60 -19.24
CA VAL A 200 -2.06 0.19 -17.88
C VAL A 200 -2.92 0.91 -16.84
N VAL A 201 -3.16 2.20 -17.04
CA VAL A 201 -3.93 3.03 -16.09
C VAL A 201 -5.38 2.58 -16.05
N ALA A 202 -5.98 2.29 -17.21
CA ALA A 202 -7.34 1.74 -17.26
C ALA A 202 -7.46 0.39 -16.54
N ARG A 203 -6.49 -0.52 -16.71
CA ARG A 203 -6.47 -1.82 -15.99
C ARG A 203 -6.35 -1.62 -14.48
N LEU A 204 -5.47 -0.72 -14.03
CA LEU A 204 -5.32 -0.38 -12.63
C LEU A 204 -6.63 0.13 -12.02
N ALA A 205 -7.30 1.05 -12.70
CA ALA A 205 -8.58 1.60 -12.26
C ALA A 205 -9.70 0.55 -12.23
N ALA A 206 -9.69 -0.41 -13.15
CA ALA A 206 -10.63 -1.52 -13.19
C ALA A 206 -10.33 -2.63 -12.16
N GLY A 207 -9.18 -2.59 -11.47
CA GLY A 207 -8.73 -3.66 -10.59
C GLY A 207 -8.24 -4.91 -11.33
N GLU A 208 -7.81 -4.76 -12.58
CA GLU A 208 -7.36 -5.82 -13.50
C GLU A 208 -5.84 -5.79 -13.71
N THR A 209 -5.10 -5.29 -12.72
CA THR A 209 -3.64 -5.15 -12.74
C THR A 209 -2.94 -6.48 -13.03
N THR A 210 -2.09 -6.50 -14.06
CA THR A 210 -1.32 -7.68 -14.45
C THR A 210 0.04 -7.74 -13.74
N ALA A 211 0.75 -8.86 -13.91
CA ALA A 211 2.14 -9.01 -13.44
C ALA A 211 3.08 -8.01 -14.14
N ASP A 212 2.87 -7.76 -15.43
CA ASP A 212 3.66 -6.78 -16.19
C ASP A 212 3.40 -5.35 -15.72
N ASP A 213 2.14 -4.98 -15.50
CA ASP A 213 1.77 -3.66 -14.97
C ASP A 213 2.48 -3.40 -13.63
N ARG A 214 2.42 -4.38 -12.72
CA ARG A 214 3.09 -4.33 -11.43
C ARG A 214 4.61 -4.17 -11.58
N ALA A 215 5.21 -4.92 -12.49
CA ALA A 215 6.65 -4.88 -12.73
C ALA A 215 7.13 -3.50 -13.23
N LEU A 216 6.34 -2.82 -14.06
CA LEU A 216 6.67 -1.45 -14.52
C LEU A 216 6.83 -0.51 -13.32
N PHE A 217 5.84 -0.45 -12.44
CA PHE A 217 5.86 0.48 -11.31
C PHE A 217 6.83 0.05 -10.20
N ALA A 218 6.88 -1.24 -9.84
CA ALA A 218 7.81 -1.74 -8.84
C ALA A 218 9.27 -1.56 -9.30
N GLY A 219 9.54 -1.77 -10.60
CA GLY A 219 10.83 -1.46 -11.21
C GLY A 219 11.18 0.03 -11.12
N ALA A 220 10.28 0.91 -11.56
CA ALA A 220 10.49 2.36 -11.48
C ALA A 220 10.72 2.85 -10.04
N ALA A 221 9.95 2.32 -9.07
CA ALA A 221 10.16 2.60 -7.65
C ALA A 221 11.55 2.14 -7.21
N ALA A 222 11.92 0.88 -7.45
CA ALA A 222 13.25 0.36 -7.10
C ALA A 222 14.40 1.14 -7.77
N GLY A 223 14.20 1.68 -8.97
CA GLY A 223 15.17 2.51 -9.68
C GLY A 223 15.26 3.96 -9.21
N SER A 224 14.31 4.44 -8.39
CA SER A 224 14.18 5.86 -8.04
C SER A 224 15.30 6.39 -7.11
N ALA A 225 15.59 7.68 -7.23
CA ALA A 225 16.56 8.40 -6.38
C ALA A 225 15.85 9.32 -5.36
N PRO A 226 16.23 9.32 -4.06
CA PRO A 226 15.53 10.08 -3.03
C PRO A 226 15.72 11.58 -3.23
N GLY A 227 14.65 12.34 -3.07
CA GLY A 227 14.64 13.80 -3.24
C GLY A 227 14.71 14.27 -4.69
N THR A 228 14.65 13.37 -5.69
CA THR A 228 14.66 13.74 -7.11
C THR A 228 13.59 12.97 -7.88
N THR A 229 13.41 13.34 -9.14
CA THR A 229 12.53 12.61 -10.07
C THR A 229 13.27 11.59 -10.93
N ASP A 230 14.54 11.33 -10.62
CA ASP A 230 15.39 10.51 -11.47
C ASP A 230 15.17 9.04 -11.17
N VAL A 231 15.07 8.25 -12.23
CA VAL A 231 14.95 6.80 -12.17
C VAL A 231 16.14 6.22 -12.93
N ASN A 232 16.93 5.39 -12.24
CA ASN A 232 17.99 4.64 -12.88
C ASN A 232 17.36 3.52 -13.73
N ALA A 233 17.44 3.67 -15.06
CA ALA A 233 16.78 2.76 -16.01
C ALA A 233 17.27 1.31 -15.90
N ASP A 234 18.58 1.08 -15.73
CA ASP A 234 19.15 -0.26 -15.62
C ASP A 234 18.62 -0.98 -14.36
N ARG A 235 18.66 -0.30 -13.21
CA ARG A 235 18.10 -0.84 -11.96
C ARG A 235 16.60 -1.06 -12.03
N ALA A 236 15.88 -0.16 -12.69
CA ALA A 236 14.44 -0.30 -12.87
C ALA A 236 14.10 -1.52 -13.74
N ALA A 237 14.84 -1.73 -14.83
CA ALA A 237 14.68 -2.87 -15.71
C ALA A 237 15.00 -4.20 -15.00
N GLU A 238 16.12 -4.28 -14.29
CA GLU A 238 16.49 -5.46 -13.50
C GLU A 238 15.43 -5.80 -12.44
N ALA A 239 14.95 -4.79 -11.69
CA ALA A 239 13.92 -4.99 -10.68
C ALA A 239 12.60 -5.42 -11.32
N ALA A 240 12.21 -4.84 -12.46
CA ALA A 240 11.00 -5.24 -13.19
C ALA A 240 11.09 -6.71 -13.65
N GLU A 241 12.24 -7.17 -14.16
CA GLU A 241 12.45 -8.57 -14.51
C GLU A 241 12.28 -9.51 -13.30
N ARG A 242 12.86 -9.15 -12.14
CA ARG A 242 12.70 -9.92 -10.90
C ARG A 242 11.24 -9.95 -10.44
N VAL A 243 10.50 -8.85 -10.57
CA VAL A 243 9.08 -8.78 -10.23
C VAL A 243 8.24 -9.66 -11.15
N ARG A 244 8.50 -9.66 -12.46
CA ARG A 244 7.80 -10.55 -13.41
C ARG A 244 8.07 -12.03 -13.13
N ALA A 245 9.28 -12.35 -12.70
CA ALA A 245 9.69 -13.71 -12.38
C ALA A 245 9.26 -14.16 -10.98
N ALA A 246 8.71 -13.27 -10.15
CA ALA A 246 8.31 -13.60 -8.79
C ALA A 246 7.14 -14.60 -8.80
N ASP A 247 7.36 -15.74 -8.13
CA ASP A 247 6.37 -16.78 -7.88
C ASP A 247 6.44 -17.13 -6.39
N SER A 248 6.03 -16.19 -5.55
CA SER A 248 6.04 -16.38 -4.11
C SER A 248 4.76 -17.10 -3.66
N TRP A 249 4.77 -17.59 -2.43
CA TRP A 249 3.57 -18.20 -1.86
C TRP A 249 2.41 -17.20 -1.75
N VAL A 250 2.71 -15.90 -1.71
CA VAL A 250 1.71 -14.84 -1.68
C VAL A 250 0.99 -14.74 -3.02
N GLY A 251 1.74 -14.66 -4.13
CA GLY A 251 1.15 -14.57 -5.47
C GLY A 251 0.34 -15.80 -5.84
N ARG A 252 0.78 -17.00 -5.44
CA ARG A 252 0.00 -18.25 -5.62
C ARG A 252 -1.28 -18.33 -4.80
N ALA A 253 -1.37 -17.58 -3.71
CA ALA A 253 -2.53 -17.54 -2.83
C ALA A 253 -3.49 -16.38 -3.14
N SER A 254 -3.19 -15.57 -4.17
CA SER A 254 -3.90 -14.34 -4.53
C SER A 254 -4.86 -14.50 -5.71
#